data_AF-A0A959NGT1-F1
#
_entry.id   AF-A0A959NGT1-F1
#
_cell.length_a   1.000
_cell.length_b   1.000
_cell.length_c   1.000
_cell.angle_alpha   90.00
_cell.angle_beta   90.00
_cell.angle_gamma   90.00
#
_symmetry.space_group_name_H-M   'P 1'
#
loop_
_entity.id
_entity.type
_entity.pdbx_description
1 polymer ?
#
loop_
_entity_poly.entity_id
_entity_poly.type
_entity_poly.pdbx_seq_one_letter_code
_entity_poly.pdbx_strand_id
1 'polypeptide(L)'
;HDKGWCENELGKYDDAVTSLNQSITLDDSYIDAYSELGYAYYKLSKNDEAIANYRTAMNMSNGQNYRYILNLANVYYTNLKNYDSAIVYFEKGLQLQNEDKNAYYKLGWCYNDKKQYDKAISPLQKALILDPDFINAKTELGYANYKLDRYDAALVQFQAIMKKNPDHELSRYYAGFCYYLKNDRDNLKKMID
;
A
#
# COMPACT_ATOMS: atom_id res chain seq x y z
N HIS A 1 29.30 5.19 -1.46
CA HIS A 1 27.90 5.51 -1.15
C HIS A 1 27.07 5.83 -2.39
N ASP A 2 27.20 7.03 -2.98
CA ASP A 2 26.27 7.52 -4.03
C ASP A 2 26.19 6.63 -5.27
N LYS A 3 27.28 5.93 -5.59
CA LYS A 3 27.32 4.93 -6.67
C LYS A 3 26.25 3.85 -6.51
N GLY A 4 26.10 3.29 -5.30
CA GLY A 4 25.16 2.20 -5.05
C GLY A 4 23.70 2.67 -5.16
N TRP A 5 23.41 3.88 -4.69
CA TRP A 5 22.12 4.52 -4.90
C TRP A 5 21.83 4.77 -6.40
N CYS A 6 22.80 5.32 -7.14
CA CYS A 6 22.65 5.50 -8.59
C CYS A 6 22.42 4.17 -9.32
N GLU A 7 23.08 3.09 -8.91
CA GLU A 7 22.86 1.75 -9.47
C GLU A 7 21.44 1.22 -9.19
N ASN A 8 20.88 1.48 -8.00
CA ASN A 8 19.49 1.21 -7.69
C ASN A 8 18.52 1.96 -8.62
N GLU A 9 18.74 3.26 -8.85
CA GLU A 9 17.93 4.08 -9.75
C GLU A 9 18.01 3.60 -11.21
N LEU A 10 19.18 3.07 -11.61
CA LEU A 10 19.41 2.50 -12.94
C LEU A 10 18.94 1.04 -13.07
N GLY A 11 18.38 0.45 -12.01
CA GLY A 11 17.91 -0.94 -12.01
C GLY A 11 19.03 -2.00 -11.97
N LYS A 12 20.27 -1.61 -11.68
CA LYS A 12 21.44 -2.48 -11.60
C LYS A 12 21.60 -3.03 -10.19
N TYR A 13 20.63 -3.84 -9.76
CA TYR A 13 20.51 -4.21 -8.35
C TYR A 13 21.67 -5.07 -7.83
N ASP A 14 22.22 -6.00 -8.63
CA ASP A 14 23.40 -6.78 -8.20
C ASP A 14 24.67 -5.92 -8.06
N ASP A 15 24.86 -4.93 -8.95
CA ASP A 15 25.95 -3.96 -8.84
C ASP A 15 25.76 -3.09 -7.59
N ALA A 16 24.53 -2.62 -7.35
CA ALA A 16 24.17 -1.84 -6.17
C ALA A 16 24.49 -2.62 -4.88
N VAL A 17 24.14 -3.91 -4.81
CA VAL A 17 24.49 -4.78 -3.66
C VAL A 17 26.00 -4.77 -3.43
N THR A 18 26.79 -4.93 -4.49
CA THR A 18 28.26 -4.95 -4.39
C THR A 18 28.79 -3.60 -3.88
N SER A 19 28.38 -2.50 -4.50
CA SER A 19 28.83 -1.14 -4.14
C SER A 19 28.39 -0.72 -2.73
N LEU A 20 27.19 -1.12 -2.30
CA LEU A 20 26.65 -0.77 -0.99
C LEU A 20 27.29 -1.58 0.13
N ASN A 21 27.56 -2.88 -0.08
CA ASN A 21 28.33 -3.68 0.88
C ASN A 21 29.74 -3.13 1.09
N GLN A 22 30.41 -2.68 0.02
CA GLN A 22 31.69 -1.98 0.13
C GLN A 22 31.56 -0.68 0.93
N SER A 23 30.49 0.10 0.70
CA SER A 23 30.21 1.32 1.46
C SER A 23 30.04 1.04 2.96
N ILE A 24 29.28 0.00 3.31
CA ILE A 24 29.05 -0.41 4.71
C ILE A 24 30.34 -0.94 5.36
N THR A 25 31.20 -1.62 4.59
CA THR A 25 32.51 -2.09 5.10
C THR A 25 33.44 -0.93 5.43
N LEU A 26 33.35 0.18 4.69
CA LEU A 26 34.15 1.38 4.92
C LEU A 26 33.60 2.26 6.05
N ASP A 27 32.27 2.34 6.16
CA ASP A 27 31.56 3.10 7.19
C ASP A 27 30.25 2.38 7.53
N ASP A 28 30.26 1.66 8.66
CA ASP A 28 29.12 0.89 9.15
C ASP A 28 28.04 1.74 9.84
N SER A 29 28.33 3.03 10.07
CA SER A 29 27.42 4.00 10.68
C SER A 29 26.47 4.63 9.66
N TYR A 30 26.71 4.38 8.37
CA TYR A 30 25.98 5.01 7.29
C TYR A 30 24.62 4.34 7.03
N ILE A 31 23.60 4.83 7.74
CA ILE A 31 22.24 4.27 7.82
C ILE A 31 21.58 4.09 6.44
N ASP A 32 21.71 5.09 5.56
CA ASP A 32 21.05 5.09 4.25
C ASP A 32 21.56 3.96 3.34
N ALA A 33 22.82 3.51 3.46
CA ALA A 33 23.31 2.39 2.65
C ALA A 33 22.61 1.08 3.00
N TYR A 34 22.24 0.87 4.27
CA TYR A 34 21.43 -0.28 4.64
C TYR A 34 20.03 -0.19 4.03
N SER A 35 19.40 0.98 4.00
CA SER A 35 18.11 1.14 3.32
C SER A 35 18.22 0.88 1.81
N GLU A 36 19.23 1.44 1.15
CA GLU A 36 19.46 1.22 -0.27
C GLU A 36 19.81 -0.24 -0.59
N LEU A 37 20.56 -0.90 0.29
CA LEU A 37 20.91 -2.31 0.13
C LEU A 37 19.67 -3.19 0.31
N GLY A 38 18.81 -2.83 1.28
CA GLY A 38 17.50 -3.44 1.45
C GLY A 38 16.63 -3.31 0.19
N TYR A 39 16.68 -2.16 -0.48
CA TYR A 39 15.94 -1.93 -1.73
C TYR A 39 16.46 -2.76 -2.90
N ALA A 40 17.79 -2.85 -3.05
CA ALA A 40 18.39 -3.72 -4.05
C ALA A 40 17.96 -5.18 -3.85
N TYR A 41 18.04 -5.69 -2.61
CA TYR A 41 17.59 -7.04 -2.28
C TYR A 41 16.09 -7.24 -2.48
N TYR A 42 15.25 -6.26 -2.13
CA TYR A 42 13.82 -6.29 -2.36
C TYR A 42 13.49 -6.47 -3.85
N LYS A 43 14.19 -5.72 -4.72
CA LYS A 43 14.02 -5.81 -6.18
C LYS A 43 14.53 -7.12 -6.76
N LEU A 44 15.56 -7.71 -6.15
CA LEU A 44 16.06 -9.04 -6.47
C LEU A 44 15.22 -10.18 -5.87
N SER A 45 14.10 -9.87 -5.18
CA SER A 45 13.26 -10.84 -4.46
C SER A 45 14.00 -11.64 -3.37
N LYS A 46 15.15 -11.13 -2.90
CA LYS A 46 15.93 -11.66 -1.78
C LYS A 46 15.38 -11.08 -0.47
N ASN A 47 14.21 -11.59 -0.06
CA ASN A 47 13.36 -10.95 0.94
C ASN A 47 13.97 -10.93 2.34
N ASP A 48 14.68 -11.99 2.74
CA ASP A 48 15.28 -12.10 4.06
C ASP A 48 16.41 -11.06 4.23
N GLU A 49 17.26 -10.91 3.21
CA GLU A 49 18.32 -9.91 3.16
C GLU A 49 17.74 -8.49 3.09
N ALA A 50 16.65 -8.29 2.35
CA ALA A 50 15.95 -7.01 2.31
C ALA A 50 15.43 -6.61 3.70
N ILE A 51 14.74 -7.53 4.38
CA ILE A 51 14.21 -7.32 5.73
C ILE A 51 15.33 -7.04 6.73
N ALA A 52 16.42 -7.81 6.69
CA ALA A 52 17.55 -7.62 7.59
C ALA A 52 18.12 -6.21 7.47
N ASN A 53 18.39 -5.77 6.24
CA ASN A 53 18.96 -4.44 5.98
C ASN A 53 18.00 -3.30 6.34
N TYR A 54 16.71 -3.42 6.02
CA TYR A 54 15.73 -2.41 6.44
C TYR A 54 15.56 -2.35 7.97
N ARG A 55 15.62 -3.49 8.66
CA ARG A 55 15.59 -3.53 10.13
C ARG A 55 16.81 -2.86 10.74
N THR A 56 18.00 -3.08 10.17
CA THR A 56 19.22 -2.39 10.59
C THR A 56 19.05 -0.87 10.43
N ALA A 57 18.63 -0.39 9.25
CA ALA A 57 18.39 1.04 9.04
C ALA A 57 17.33 1.62 10.00
N MET A 58 16.22 0.91 10.22
CA MET A 58 15.18 1.28 11.18
C MET A 58 15.72 1.36 12.62
N ASN A 59 16.53 0.39 13.05
CA ASN A 59 17.08 0.36 14.40
C ASN A 59 18.10 1.48 14.63
N MET A 60 18.99 1.73 13.68
CA MET A 60 19.98 2.81 13.76
C MET A 60 19.34 4.20 13.80
N SER A 61 18.15 4.35 13.20
CA SER A 61 17.34 5.57 13.26
C SER A 61 16.37 5.60 14.44
N ASN A 62 16.52 4.72 15.43
CA ASN A 62 15.63 4.57 16.58
C ASN A 62 14.14 4.41 16.22
N GLY A 63 13.86 3.88 15.02
CA GLY A 63 12.52 3.71 14.49
C GLY A 63 11.77 5.02 14.23
N GLN A 64 12.48 6.12 14.01
CA GLN A 64 11.90 7.46 13.76
C GLN A 64 11.97 7.88 12.28
N ASN A 65 12.52 7.03 11.40
CA ASN A 65 12.56 7.31 9.98
C ASN A 65 11.42 6.58 9.24
N TYR A 66 10.45 7.36 8.75
CA TYR A 66 9.28 6.90 8.02
C TYR A 66 9.63 6.02 6.82
N ARG A 67 10.62 6.43 6.01
CA ARG A 67 11.01 5.76 4.76
C ARG A 67 11.44 4.32 5.00
N TYR A 68 12.27 4.08 6.02
CA TYR A 68 12.78 2.73 6.31
C TYR A 68 11.67 1.80 6.81
N ILE A 69 10.75 2.32 7.63
CA ILE A 69 9.60 1.56 8.12
C ILE A 69 8.68 1.18 6.96
N LEU A 70 8.41 2.11 6.05
CA LEU A 70 7.56 1.85 4.88
C LEU A 70 8.19 0.89 3.88
N ASN A 71 9.49 0.98 3.67
CA ASN A 71 10.19 0.02 2.83
C ASN A 71 10.04 -1.40 3.38
N LEU A 72 10.21 -1.57 4.70
CA LEU A 72 9.97 -2.85 5.36
C LEU A 72 8.51 -3.31 5.24
N ALA A 73 7.54 -2.42 5.45
CA ALA A 73 6.11 -2.72 5.26
C ALA A 73 5.82 -3.20 3.83
N ASN A 74 6.44 -2.57 2.83
CA ASN A 74 6.28 -2.93 1.43
C ASN A 74 6.81 -4.32 1.12
N VAL A 75 7.94 -4.77 1.69
CA VAL A 75 8.42 -6.16 1.51
C VAL A 75 7.38 -7.17 1.98
N TYR A 76 6.79 -6.93 3.16
CA TYR A 76 5.74 -7.81 3.70
C TYR A 76 4.46 -7.77 2.86
N TYR A 77 4.10 -6.60 2.34
CA TYR A 77 2.91 -6.39 1.52
C TYR A 77 3.01 -7.05 0.13
N THR A 78 4.10 -6.83 -0.60
CA THR A 78 4.21 -7.27 -2.01
C THR A 78 4.79 -8.68 -2.15
N ASN A 79 5.98 -8.91 -1.63
CA ASN A 79 6.75 -10.12 -1.93
C ASN A 79 6.34 -11.28 -1.04
N LEU A 80 6.17 -11.02 0.27
CA LEU A 80 5.84 -12.07 1.23
C LEU A 80 4.33 -12.30 1.39
N LYS A 81 3.51 -11.31 1.01
CA LYS A 81 2.05 -11.31 1.24
C LYS A 81 1.69 -11.60 2.71
N ASN A 82 2.58 -11.23 3.64
CA ASN A 82 2.36 -11.34 5.07
C ASN A 82 1.69 -10.04 5.54
N TYR A 83 0.38 -9.98 5.38
CA TYR A 83 -0.40 -8.77 5.64
C TYR A 83 -0.46 -8.40 7.12
N ASP A 84 -0.29 -9.35 8.05
CA ASP A 84 -0.22 -9.04 9.48
C ASP A 84 1.00 -8.18 9.79
N SER A 85 2.18 -8.59 9.30
CA SER A 85 3.40 -7.78 9.44
C SER A 85 3.30 -6.46 8.68
N ALA A 86 2.73 -6.46 7.46
CA ALA A 86 2.55 -5.25 6.68
C ALA A 86 1.69 -4.21 7.41
N ILE A 87 0.57 -4.62 8.02
CA ILE A 87 -0.31 -3.76 8.82
C ILE A 87 0.47 -3.09 9.95
N VAL A 88 1.21 -3.87 10.74
CA VAL A 88 2.00 -3.35 11.88
C VAL A 88 2.97 -2.25 11.44
N TYR A 89 3.71 -2.47 10.35
CA TYR A 89 4.69 -1.49 9.88
C TYR A 89 4.05 -0.30 9.15
N PHE A 90 2.94 -0.48 8.41
CA PHE A 90 2.20 0.65 7.86
C PHE A 90 1.64 1.54 8.96
N GLU A 91 1.03 0.96 10.00
CA GLU A 91 0.52 1.73 11.15
C GLU A 91 1.63 2.49 11.87
N LYS A 92 2.78 1.83 12.12
CA LYS A 92 3.94 2.49 12.72
C LYS A 92 4.45 3.65 11.85
N GLY A 93 4.56 3.46 10.54
CA GLY A 93 4.98 4.52 9.63
C GLY A 93 4.00 5.69 9.64
N LEU A 94 2.71 5.40 9.55
CA LEU A 94 1.64 6.42 9.51
C LEU A 94 1.49 7.19 10.83
N GLN A 95 1.99 6.67 11.95
CA GLN A 95 2.12 7.43 13.20
C GLN A 95 3.21 8.52 13.12
N LEU A 96 4.24 8.33 12.30
CA LEU A 96 5.32 9.31 12.10
C LEU A 96 4.97 10.33 11.01
N GLN A 97 4.43 9.86 9.89
CA GLN A 97 4.03 10.71 8.77
C GLN A 97 2.62 10.33 8.32
N ASN A 98 1.69 11.26 8.46
CA ASN A 98 0.26 11.04 8.24
C ASN A 98 -0.25 11.59 6.89
N GLU A 99 0.63 11.93 5.95
CA GLU A 99 0.32 12.54 4.65
C GLU A 99 0.65 11.65 3.45
N ASP A 100 0.66 10.32 3.61
CA ASP A 100 0.90 9.38 2.53
C ASP A 100 -0.37 8.60 2.16
N LYS A 101 -1.00 9.01 1.05
CA LYS A 101 -2.21 8.36 0.52
C LYS A 101 -1.98 6.90 0.15
N ASN A 102 -0.80 6.54 -0.35
CA ASN A 102 -0.50 5.19 -0.80
C ASN A 102 -0.33 4.24 0.39
N ALA A 103 0.30 4.72 1.46
CA ALA A 103 0.43 3.98 2.71
C ALA A 103 -0.92 3.71 3.36
N TYR A 104 -1.79 4.73 3.45
CA TYR A 104 -3.16 4.55 3.92
C TYR A 104 -3.97 3.59 3.04
N TYR A 105 -3.86 3.72 1.72
CA TYR A 105 -4.51 2.78 0.79
C TYR A 105 -4.04 1.34 1.03
N LYS A 106 -2.73 1.10 1.10
CA LYS A 106 -2.18 -0.26 1.33
C LYS A 106 -2.59 -0.82 2.68
N LEU A 107 -2.63 0.01 3.74
CA LEU A 107 -3.14 -0.40 5.05
C LEU A 107 -4.63 -0.82 4.97
N GLY A 108 -5.45 0.00 4.32
CA GLY A 108 -6.87 -0.31 4.10
C GLY A 108 -7.09 -1.57 3.27
N TRP A 109 -6.31 -1.74 2.21
CA TRP A 109 -6.31 -2.93 1.37
C TRP A 109 -5.94 -4.18 2.18
N CYS A 110 -4.89 -4.12 3.02
CA CYS A 110 -4.51 -5.24 3.87
C CYS A 110 -5.65 -5.64 4.83
N TYR A 111 -6.33 -4.65 5.41
CA TYR A 111 -7.50 -4.91 6.25
C TYR A 111 -8.64 -5.58 5.47
N ASN A 112 -8.92 -5.14 4.24
CA ASN A 112 -9.91 -5.77 3.37
C ASN A 112 -9.57 -7.23 3.02
N ASP A 113 -8.31 -7.51 2.65
CA ASP A 113 -7.84 -8.87 2.34
C ASP A 113 -8.00 -9.80 3.55
N LYS A 114 -7.66 -9.28 4.74
CA LYS A 114 -7.88 -9.95 6.03
C LYS A 114 -9.34 -10.01 6.48
N LYS A 115 -10.29 -9.55 5.66
CA LYS A 115 -11.73 -9.47 5.96
C LYS A 115 -12.08 -8.62 7.19
N GLN A 116 -11.15 -7.75 7.62
CA GLN A 116 -11.35 -6.79 8.70
C GLN A 116 -11.95 -5.50 8.14
N TYR A 117 -13.10 -5.61 7.48
CA TYR A 117 -13.70 -4.55 6.66
C TYR A 117 -13.96 -3.26 7.45
N ASP A 118 -14.39 -3.36 8.72
CA ASP A 118 -14.60 -2.18 9.57
C ASP A 118 -13.29 -1.38 9.79
N LYS A 119 -12.16 -2.08 9.97
CA LYS A 119 -10.85 -1.44 10.14
C LYS A 119 -10.31 -0.85 8.85
N ALA A 120 -10.74 -1.35 7.69
CA ALA A 120 -10.32 -0.81 6.40
C ALA A 120 -10.91 0.60 6.14
N ILE A 121 -12.07 0.92 6.71
CA ILE A 121 -12.79 2.18 6.44
C ILE A 121 -11.95 3.42 6.73
N SER A 122 -11.42 3.53 7.95
CA SER A 122 -10.66 4.73 8.38
C SER A 122 -9.42 5.02 7.53
N PRO A 123 -8.49 4.08 7.29
CA PRO A 123 -7.33 4.33 6.45
C PRO A 123 -7.74 4.65 5.00
N LEU A 124 -8.72 3.96 4.42
CA LEU A 124 -9.19 4.27 3.06
C LEU A 124 -9.80 5.67 2.95
N GLN A 125 -10.56 6.10 3.96
CA GLN A 125 -11.06 7.48 4.02
C GLN A 125 -9.92 8.50 4.13
N LYS A 126 -8.89 8.23 4.94
CA LYS A 126 -7.71 9.10 5.02
C LYS A 126 -6.96 9.19 3.68
N ALA A 127 -6.83 8.08 2.95
CA ALA A 127 -6.27 8.11 1.59
C ALA A 127 -7.09 9.03 0.67
N LEU A 128 -8.42 9.02 0.77
CA LEU A 128 -9.32 9.87 -0.02
C LEU A 128 -9.38 11.34 0.45
N ILE A 129 -9.06 11.63 1.71
CA ILE A 129 -8.87 13.01 2.18
C ILE A 129 -7.63 13.62 1.51
N LEU A 130 -6.55 12.84 1.41
CA LEU A 130 -5.31 13.27 0.76
C LEU A 130 -5.41 13.32 -0.76
N ASP A 131 -6.19 12.41 -1.36
CA ASP A 131 -6.50 12.41 -2.79
C ASP A 131 -7.95 11.95 -3.03
N PRO A 132 -8.88 12.91 -3.17
CA PRO A 132 -10.29 12.62 -3.43
C PRO A 132 -10.55 11.87 -4.72
N ASP A 133 -9.58 11.76 -5.63
CA ASP A 133 -9.72 11.08 -6.92
C ASP A 133 -9.00 9.74 -6.99
N PHE A 134 -8.48 9.26 -5.87
CA PHE A 134 -7.77 7.99 -5.83
C PHE A 134 -8.71 6.80 -6.04
N ILE A 135 -8.84 6.36 -7.30
CA ILE A 135 -9.78 5.31 -7.73
C ILE A 135 -9.60 4.03 -6.92
N ASN A 136 -8.35 3.58 -6.69
CA ASN A 136 -8.09 2.36 -5.94
C ASN A 136 -8.63 2.45 -4.50
N ALA A 137 -8.46 3.59 -3.81
CA ALA A 137 -9.00 3.78 -2.47
C ALA A 137 -10.53 3.86 -2.46
N LYS A 138 -11.16 4.48 -3.48
CA LYS A 138 -12.64 4.46 -3.64
C LYS A 138 -13.17 3.04 -3.83
N THR A 139 -12.52 2.26 -4.69
CA THR A 139 -12.91 0.87 -4.97
C THR A 139 -12.85 0.03 -3.71
N GLU A 140 -11.74 0.11 -2.97
CA GLU A 140 -11.58 -0.64 -1.72
C GLU A 140 -12.53 -0.15 -0.62
N LEU A 141 -12.82 1.15 -0.54
CA LEU A 141 -13.76 1.68 0.43
C LEU A 141 -15.20 1.26 0.10
N GLY A 142 -15.55 1.26 -1.18
CA GLY A 142 -16.83 0.75 -1.67
C GLY A 142 -16.97 -0.74 -1.36
N TYR A 143 -15.94 -1.52 -1.61
CA TYR A 143 -15.91 -2.96 -1.31
C TYR A 143 -16.04 -3.25 0.19
N ALA A 144 -15.31 -2.52 1.05
CA ALA A 144 -15.42 -2.65 2.50
C ALA A 144 -16.85 -2.38 2.98
N ASN A 145 -17.48 -1.30 2.51
CA ASN A 145 -18.87 -0.98 2.86
C ASN A 145 -19.86 -2.01 2.32
N TYR A 146 -19.66 -2.52 1.11
CA TYR A 146 -20.49 -3.59 0.55
C TYR A 146 -20.43 -4.85 1.43
N LYS A 147 -19.24 -5.24 1.90
CA LYS A 147 -19.05 -6.40 2.78
C LYS A 147 -19.60 -6.22 4.20
N LEU A 148 -19.87 -4.98 4.60
CA LEU A 148 -20.51 -4.62 5.87
C LEU A 148 -22.02 -4.36 5.70
N ASP A 149 -22.59 -4.71 4.54
CA ASP A 149 -23.98 -4.44 4.16
C ASP A 149 -24.37 -2.95 4.18
N ARG A 150 -23.39 -2.05 4.13
CA ARG A 150 -23.56 -0.60 4.04
C ARG A 150 -23.70 -0.18 2.57
N TYR A 151 -24.71 -0.72 1.89
CA TYR A 151 -24.85 -0.60 0.44
C TYR A 151 -24.96 0.86 -0.05
N ASP A 152 -25.61 1.76 0.70
CA ASP A 152 -25.66 3.19 0.35
C ASP A 152 -24.28 3.83 0.34
N ALA A 153 -23.47 3.58 1.38
CA ALA A 153 -22.11 4.09 1.46
C ALA A 153 -21.21 3.49 0.37
N ALA A 154 -21.42 2.21 0.02
CA ALA A 154 -20.72 1.55 -1.07
C ALA A 154 -21.05 2.20 -2.43
N LEU A 155 -22.35 2.42 -2.69
CA LEU A 155 -22.84 3.05 -3.92
C LEU A 155 -22.27 4.46 -4.11
N VAL A 156 -22.12 5.26 -3.06
CA VAL A 156 -21.48 6.58 -3.14
C VAL A 156 -20.09 6.48 -3.79
N GLN A 157 -19.28 5.49 -3.40
CA GLN A 157 -17.93 5.34 -3.95
C GLN A 157 -17.96 4.82 -5.40
N PHE A 158 -18.76 3.80 -5.67
CA PHE A 158 -18.84 3.21 -7.01
C PHE A 158 -19.43 4.18 -8.04
N GLN A 159 -20.46 4.93 -7.69
CA GLN A 159 -21.04 5.97 -8.55
C GLN A 159 -20.04 7.10 -8.79
N ALA A 160 -19.25 7.50 -7.79
CA ALA A 160 -18.21 8.51 -7.97
C ALA A 160 -17.12 8.05 -8.96
N ILE A 161 -16.76 6.76 -8.96
CA ILE A 161 -15.84 6.19 -9.95
C ILE A 161 -16.49 6.21 -11.35
N MET A 162 -17.70 5.68 -11.48
CA MET A 162 -18.41 5.60 -12.77
C MET A 162 -18.69 6.98 -13.39
N LYS A 163 -18.87 8.02 -12.58
CA LYS A 163 -19.03 9.40 -13.08
C LYS A 163 -17.79 9.90 -13.82
N LYS A 164 -16.59 9.46 -13.42
CA LYS A 164 -15.31 9.86 -14.04
C LYS A 164 -14.82 8.85 -15.08
N ASN A 165 -15.06 7.57 -14.83
CA ASN A 165 -14.72 6.47 -15.71
C ASN A 165 -15.95 5.55 -15.86
N PRO A 166 -16.86 5.87 -16.80
CA PRO A 166 -18.08 5.09 -17.02
C PRO A 166 -17.83 3.62 -17.31
N ASP A 167 -16.68 3.30 -17.91
CA ASP A 167 -16.29 1.95 -18.34
C ASP A 167 -15.52 1.16 -17.28
N HIS A 168 -15.42 1.68 -16.04
CA HIS A 168 -14.79 0.95 -14.95
C HIS A 168 -15.67 -0.24 -14.49
N GLU A 169 -15.39 -1.41 -15.07
CA GLU A 169 -16.15 -2.65 -14.92
C GLU A 169 -16.40 -3.02 -13.46
N LEU A 170 -15.38 -2.95 -12.61
CA LEU A 170 -15.46 -3.39 -11.23
C LEU A 170 -16.43 -2.55 -10.39
N SER A 171 -16.47 -1.23 -10.61
CA SER A 171 -17.45 -0.37 -9.92
C SER A 171 -18.87 -0.61 -10.42
N ARG A 172 -19.05 -0.86 -11.72
CA ARG A 172 -20.37 -1.18 -12.30
C ARG A 172 -20.89 -2.51 -11.74
N TYR A 173 -20.03 -3.52 -11.68
CA TYR A 173 -20.32 -4.82 -11.10
C TYR A 173 -20.79 -4.70 -9.64
N TYR A 174 -20.00 -4.09 -8.76
CA TYR A 174 -20.38 -3.97 -7.35
C TYR A 174 -21.57 -3.03 -7.12
N ALA A 175 -21.74 -1.97 -7.92
CA ALA A 175 -22.95 -1.15 -7.87
C ALA A 175 -24.20 -1.97 -8.24
N GLY A 176 -24.11 -2.82 -9.27
CA GLY A 176 -25.16 -3.78 -9.63
C GLY A 176 -25.53 -4.70 -8.45
N PHE A 177 -24.54 -5.29 -7.77
CA PHE A 177 -24.81 -6.09 -6.57
C PHE A 177 -25.48 -5.30 -5.45
N CYS A 178 -25.05 -4.06 -5.21
CA CYS A 178 -25.67 -3.20 -4.21
C CYS A 178 -27.14 -2.90 -4.56
N TYR A 179 -27.45 -2.56 -5.80
CA TYR A 179 -28.83 -2.34 -6.24
C TYR A 179 -29.69 -3.61 -6.15
N TYR A 180 -29.13 -4.76 -6.55
CA TYR A 180 -29.80 -6.05 -6.42
C TYR A 180 -30.18 -6.36 -4.96
N LEU A 181 -29.23 -6.24 -4.03
CA LEU A 181 -29.46 -6.49 -2.60
C LEU A 181 -30.44 -5.49 -1.97
N LYS A 182 -30.49 -4.27 -2.51
CA LYS A 182 -31.49 -3.25 -2.15
C LYS A 182 -32.84 -3.42 -2.84
N ASN A 183 -32.99 -4.38 -3.75
CA ASN A 183 -34.16 -4.57 -4.62
C ASN A 183 -34.50 -3.32 -5.47
N ASP A 184 -33.50 -2.51 -5.82
CA ASP A 184 -33.62 -1.36 -6.72
C ASP A 184 -33.46 -1.81 -8.18
N ARG A 185 -34.56 -2.29 -8.75
CA ARG A 185 -34.57 -2.87 -10.11
C ARG A 185 -34.29 -1.82 -11.20
N ASP A 186 -34.69 -0.58 -10.97
CA ASP A 186 -34.55 0.49 -11.96
C ASP A 186 -33.08 0.86 -12.18
N ASN A 187 -32.31 0.99 -11.09
CA ASN A 187 -30.88 1.26 -11.20
C ASN A 187 -30.07 0.00 -11.53
N LEU A 188 -30.49 -1.19 -11.10
CA LEU A 188 -29.86 -2.45 -11.51
C LEU A 188 -29.88 -2.62 -13.04
N LYS A 189 -31.01 -2.33 -13.69
CA LYS A 189 -31.14 -2.46 -15.15
C LYS A 189 -30.09 -1.60 -15.88
N LYS A 190 -29.87 -0.37 -15.42
CA LYS A 190 -28.85 0.55 -15.96
C LYS A 190 -27.41 0.05 -15.84
N MET A 191 -27.15 -0.94 -14.98
CA MET A 191 -25.81 -1.52 -14.82
C MET A 191 -25.55 -2.70 -15.77
N ILE A 192 -26.59 -3.26 -16.37
CA ILE A 192 -26.53 -4.44 -17.25
C ILE A 192 -26.59 -4.02 -18.73
N ASP A 193 -27.29 -2.91 -19.02
CA ASP A 193 -27.34 -2.26 -20.33
C ASP A 193 -25.99 -1.56 -20.67
#